data_AF-K6Y607-F1
#
_entry.id   AF-K6Y607-F1
#
_cell.length_a   1.000
_cell.length_b   1.000
_cell.length_c   1.000
_cell.angle_alpha   90.00
_cell.angle_beta   90.00
_cell.angle_gamma   90.00
#
_symmetry.space_group_name_H-M   'P 1'
#
loop_
_entity.id
_entity.type
_entity.pdbx_description
1 polymer ?
#
loop_
_entity_poly.entity_id
_entity_poly.type
_entity_poly.pdbx_seq_one_letter_code
_entity_poly.pdbx_strand_id
1 'polypeptide(L)'
;MAALKNEGIEIAEAEIGIKFEEVTKVIFEQLGLAVDEDLGKLINTARDQADILISVSEDDVIIGEAKTCKNGDFAKYSSTSRQVKAYVNRCENAGKRVAQVLIVAPSFSDDFVESAEMDTEVNISLLEAAGLKLILDAFNSRIHPKFSAKLFTKGGLLKAGLIAKNI
;
A
#
# COMPACT_ATOMS: atom_id res chain seq x y z
N MET A 1 17.11 3.31 10.63
CA MET A 1 18.25 2.36 10.71
C MET A 1 19.45 2.89 11.47
N ALA A 2 19.86 4.15 11.30
CA ALA A 2 20.99 4.71 12.05
C ALA A 2 20.84 4.56 13.57
N ALA A 3 19.65 4.79 14.11
CA ALA A 3 19.36 4.58 15.53
C ALA A 3 19.53 3.11 15.98
N LEU A 4 19.04 2.13 15.21
CA LEU A 4 19.17 0.70 15.53
C LEU A 4 20.64 0.24 15.46
N LYS A 5 21.37 0.67 14.43
CA LYS A 5 22.81 0.39 14.30
C LYS A 5 23.62 0.98 15.45
N ASN A 6 23.26 2.19 15.91
CA ASN A 6 23.92 2.82 17.07
C ASN A 6 23.66 2.07 18.38
N GLU A 7 22.55 1.34 18.49
CA GLU A 7 22.23 0.47 19.62
C GLU A 7 22.76 -0.98 19.44
N GLY A 8 23.62 -1.22 18.45
CA GLY A 8 24.20 -2.54 18.19
C GLY A 8 23.23 -3.58 17.60
N ILE A 9 22.07 -3.13 17.11
CA ILE A 9 21.05 -3.97 16.49
C ILE A 9 21.27 -3.97 14.97
N GLU A 10 21.80 -5.08 14.46
CA GLU A 10 21.88 -5.33 13.02
C GLU A 10 20.65 -6.10 12.55
N ILE A 11 19.81 -5.44 11.76
CA ILE A 11 18.68 -6.06 11.06
C ILE A 11 18.89 -5.79 9.57
N ALA A 12 18.73 -6.82 8.74
CA ALA A 12 18.87 -6.66 7.31
C ALA A 12 17.72 -5.79 6.76
N GLU A 13 18.00 -4.91 5.80
CA GLU A 13 16.95 -4.04 5.23
C GLU A 13 15.81 -4.86 4.60
N ALA A 14 16.13 -6.03 4.04
CA ALA A 14 15.16 -6.96 3.49
C ALA A 14 14.19 -7.48 4.54
N GLU A 15 14.66 -7.77 5.76
CA GLU A 15 13.80 -8.21 6.87
C GLU A 15 12.85 -7.11 7.32
N ILE A 16 13.30 -5.85 7.29
CA ILE A 16 12.44 -4.69 7.57
C ILE A 16 11.36 -4.54 6.49
N GLY A 17 11.72 -4.70 5.22
CA GLY A 17 10.77 -4.68 4.11
C GLY A 17 9.67 -5.71 4.28
N ILE A 18 10.04 -6.96 4.53
CA ILE A 18 9.09 -8.07 4.77
C ILE A 18 8.20 -7.75 5.97
N LYS A 19 8.78 -7.29 7.09
CA LYS A 19 7.99 -6.97 8.28
C LYS A 19 7.03 -5.80 8.05
N PHE A 20 7.44 -4.82 7.26
CA PHE A 20 6.61 -3.67 6.91
C PHE A 20 5.41 -4.08 6.05
N GLU A 21 5.62 -4.95 5.08
CA GLU A 21 4.55 -5.57 4.29
C GLU A 21 3.56 -6.35 5.17
N GLU A 22 4.07 -7.28 6.00
CA GLU A 22 3.25 -8.07 6.91
C GLU A 22 2.39 -7.19 7.83
N VAL A 23 2.99 -6.17 8.45
CA VAL A 23 2.27 -5.26 9.34
C VAL A 23 1.22 -4.45 8.56
N THR A 24 1.55 -3.97 7.36
CA THR A 24 0.61 -3.22 6.52
C THR A 24 -0.61 -4.07 6.17
N LYS A 25 -0.39 -5.34 5.80
CA LYS A 25 -1.45 -6.32 5.54
C LYS A 25 -2.34 -6.56 6.77
N VAL A 26 -1.72 -6.81 7.92
CA VAL A 26 -2.47 -7.01 9.19
C VAL A 26 -3.32 -5.78 9.53
N ILE A 27 -2.84 -4.56 9.27
CA ILE A 27 -3.63 -3.35 9.50
C ILE A 27 -4.86 -3.32 8.57
N PHE A 28 -4.71 -3.68 7.29
CA PHE A 28 -5.87 -3.73 6.39
C PHE A 28 -6.91 -4.76 6.82
N GLU A 29 -6.48 -5.94 7.26
CA GLU A 29 -7.37 -6.96 7.82
C GLU A 29 -8.08 -6.45 9.09
N GLN A 30 -7.37 -5.75 9.98
CA GLN A 30 -7.96 -5.13 11.18
C GLN A 30 -8.98 -4.04 10.85
N LEU A 31 -8.79 -3.30 9.76
CA LEU A 31 -9.78 -2.38 9.22
C LEU A 31 -11.00 -3.09 8.60
N GLY A 32 -11.02 -4.43 8.58
CA GLY A 32 -12.09 -5.24 8.03
C GLY A 32 -12.07 -5.33 6.50
N LEU A 33 -10.91 -5.08 5.88
CA LEU A 33 -10.73 -5.21 4.44
C LEU A 33 -10.46 -6.67 4.06
N ALA A 34 -10.99 -7.11 2.93
CA ALA A 34 -10.80 -8.47 2.43
C ALA A 34 -9.47 -8.59 1.67
N VAL A 35 -8.41 -8.99 2.38
CA VAL A 35 -7.13 -9.31 1.73
C VAL A 35 -7.21 -10.66 1.03
N ASP A 36 -6.97 -10.68 -0.27
CA ASP A 36 -7.21 -11.82 -1.16
C ASP A 36 -5.90 -12.54 -1.52
N GLU A 37 -5.51 -13.49 -0.65
CA GLU A 37 -4.31 -14.32 -0.89
C GLU A 37 -4.49 -15.29 -2.06
N ASP A 38 -5.73 -15.71 -2.35
CA ASP A 38 -5.99 -16.70 -3.41
C ASP A 38 -5.85 -16.06 -4.79
N LEU A 39 -6.32 -14.81 -4.96
CA LEU A 39 -5.99 -14.01 -6.13
C LEU A 39 -4.47 -13.80 -6.25
N GLY A 40 -3.79 -13.58 -5.12
CA GLY A 40 -2.33 -13.49 -5.07
C GLY A 40 -1.66 -14.73 -5.68
N LYS A 41 -2.09 -15.93 -5.29
CA LYS A 41 -1.57 -17.20 -5.86
C LYS A 41 -1.83 -17.35 -7.36
N LEU A 42 -2.92 -16.76 -7.87
CA LEU A 42 -3.28 -16.81 -9.29
C LEU A 42 -2.44 -15.88 -10.15
N ILE A 43 -2.16 -14.65 -9.68
CA ILE A 43 -1.52 -13.62 -10.51
C ILE A 43 -0.01 -13.48 -10.25
N ASN A 44 0.48 -13.93 -9.10
CA ASN A 44 1.89 -13.79 -8.74
C ASN A 44 2.75 -14.74 -9.56
N THR A 45 3.91 -14.25 -9.98
CA THR A 45 4.91 -15.07 -10.67
C THR A 45 6.12 -15.28 -9.75
N ALA A 46 7.02 -16.18 -10.13
CA ALA A 46 8.27 -16.38 -9.39
C ALA A 46 9.19 -15.13 -9.38
N ARG A 47 8.97 -14.16 -10.28
CA ARG A 47 9.76 -12.92 -10.35
C ARG A 47 9.08 -11.73 -9.71
N ASP A 48 7.76 -11.63 -9.84
CA ASP A 48 7.02 -10.44 -9.45
C ASP A 48 5.77 -10.86 -8.67
N GLN A 49 5.73 -10.48 -7.40
CA GLN A 49 4.62 -10.74 -6.48
C GLN A 49 4.04 -9.40 -6.03
N ALA A 50 2.73 -9.23 -6.19
CA ALA A 50 2.06 -8.11 -5.56
C ALA A 50 2.04 -8.35 -4.05
N ASP A 51 2.42 -7.32 -3.28
CA ASP A 51 2.52 -7.43 -1.83
C ASP A 51 1.14 -7.71 -1.20
N ILE A 52 0.12 -6.95 -1.61
CA ILE A 52 -1.22 -7.02 -1.03
C ILE A 52 -2.29 -6.85 -2.12
N LEU A 53 -3.33 -7.68 -2.08
CA LEU A 53 -4.52 -7.52 -2.92
C LEU A 53 -5.74 -7.39 -2.02
N ILE A 54 -6.57 -6.38 -2.24
CA ILE A 54 -7.76 -6.10 -1.44
C ILE A 54 -8.98 -6.16 -2.32
N SER A 55 -9.86 -7.13 -2.08
CA SER A 55 -11.12 -7.27 -2.82
C SER A 55 -12.12 -6.22 -2.34
N VAL A 56 -12.58 -5.38 -3.26
CA VAL A 56 -13.57 -4.31 -3.01
C VAL A 56 -14.97 -4.77 -3.41
N SER A 57 -15.06 -5.57 -4.46
CA SER A 57 -16.27 -6.24 -4.94
C SER A 57 -15.88 -7.60 -5.55
N GLU A 58 -16.82 -8.29 -6.20
CA GLU A 58 -16.53 -9.54 -6.91
C GLU A 58 -15.44 -9.35 -7.98
N ASP A 59 -15.48 -8.22 -8.70
CA ASP A 59 -14.58 -7.95 -9.82
C ASP A 59 -13.54 -6.88 -9.49
N ASP A 60 -13.76 -6.05 -8.48
CA ASP A 60 -12.89 -4.91 -8.16
C ASP A 60 -11.82 -5.26 -7.13
N VAL A 61 -10.58 -4.90 -7.44
CA VAL A 61 -9.43 -5.06 -6.54
C VAL A 61 -8.67 -3.75 -6.35
N ILE A 62 -8.14 -3.54 -5.15
CA ILE A 62 -7.07 -2.56 -4.88
C ILE A 62 -5.76 -3.34 -4.75
N ILE A 63 -4.73 -2.89 -5.44
CA ILE A 63 -3.38 -3.44 -5.32
C ILE A 63 -2.64 -2.60 -4.29
N GLY A 64 -2.22 -3.21 -3.18
CA GLY A 64 -1.38 -2.59 -2.17
C GLY A 64 0.10 -2.88 -2.43
N GLU A 65 0.94 -1.85 -2.36
CA GLU A 65 2.40 -1.94 -2.47
C GLU A 65 3.05 -1.31 -1.24
N ALA A 66 3.85 -2.06 -0.51
CA ALA A 66 4.53 -1.61 0.70
C ALA A 66 5.99 -1.25 0.39
N LYS A 67 6.33 0.04 0.41
CA LYS A 67 7.69 0.53 0.13
C LYS A 67 8.40 1.01 1.39
N THR A 68 9.60 0.48 1.62
CA THR A 68 10.54 1.01 2.61
C THR A 68 11.62 1.89 1.94
N CYS A 69 12.18 2.83 2.69
CA CYS A 69 13.38 3.56 2.25
C CYS A 69 14.57 2.59 2.23
N LYS A 70 15.38 2.60 1.18
CA LYS A 70 16.67 1.88 1.13
C LYS A 70 17.80 2.91 1.20
N ASN A 71 18.73 2.78 2.13
CA ASN A 71 19.81 3.77 2.33
C ASN A 71 19.35 5.23 2.56
N GLY A 72 18.13 5.43 3.07
CA GLY A 72 17.57 6.78 3.28
C GLY A 72 16.88 7.39 2.06
N ASP A 73 16.99 6.76 0.89
CA ASP A 73 16.31 7.19 -0.33
C ASP A 73 15.16 6.26 -0.69
N PHE A 74 14.09 6.85 -1.22
CA PHE A 74 13.04 6.07 -1.86
C PHE A 74 13.47 5.66 -3.25
N ALA A 75 13.01 4.48 -3.69
CA ALA A 75 13.07 4.12 -5.08
C ALA A 75 12.36 5.21 -5.91
N LYS A 76 12.92 5.57 -7.07
CA LYS A 76 12.28 6.54 -7.97
C LYS A 76 10.88 6.04 -8.33
N TYR A 77 9.94 6.97 -8.46
CA TYR A 77 8.57 6.62 -8.86
C TYR A 77 8.54 5.79 -10.15
N SER A 78 9.42 6.07 -11.12
CA SER A 78 9.47 5.33 -12.39
C SER A 78 9.76 3.83 -12.26
N SER A 79 10.47 3.36 -11.23
CA SER A 79 10.61 1.92 -10.98
C SER A 79 9.33 1.34 -10.38
N THR A 80 8.70 2.07 -9.47
CA THR A 80 7.44 1.65 -8.83
C THR A 80 6.30 1.60 -9.86
N SER A 81 6.15 2.62 -10.71
CA SER A 81 5.15 2.70 -11.78
C SER A 81 5.23 1.48 -12.72
N ARG A 82 6.42 1.09 -13.19
CA ARG A 82 6.58 -0.11 -14.05
C ARG A 82 6.11 -1.39 -13.34
N GLN A 83 6.47 -1.54 -12.08
CA GLN A 83 6.12 -2.70 -11.27
C GLN A 83 4.60 -2.77 -11.07
N VAL A 84 3.97 -1.68 -10.64
CA VAL A 84 2.52 -1.66 -10.40
C VAL A 84 1.71 -1.83 -11.68
N LYS A 85 2.17 -1.29 -12.82
CA LYS A 85 1.58 -1.55 -14.15
C LYS A 85 1.60 -3.03 -14.52
N ALA A 86 2.68 -3.74 -14.18
CA ALA A 86 2.75 -5.19 -14.39
C ALA A 86 1.75 -5.96 -13.49
N TYR A 87 1.48 -5.49 -12.27
CA TYR A 87 0.43 -6.07 -11.41
C TYR A 87 -0.96 -5.78 -11.95
N VAL A 88 -1.20 -4.55 -12.41
CA VAL A 88 -2.48 -4.12 -12.99
C VAL A 88 -2.85 -5.00 -14.18
N ASN A 89 -1.95 -5.11 -15.16
CA ASN A 89 -2.17 -5.92 -16.36
C ASN A 89 -2.46 -7.39 -16.03
N ARG A 90 -1.86 -7.94 -14.96
CA ARG A 90 -2.09 -9.33 -14.55
C ARG A 90 -3.44 -9.52 -13.87
N CYS A 91 -3.86 -8.57 -13.03
CA CYS A 91 -5.20 -8.57 -12.45
C CYS A 91 -6.27 -8.51 -13.56
N GLU A 92 -6.07 -7.62 -14.54
CA GLU A 92 -6.96 -7.46 -15.68
C GLU A 92 -7.03 -8.70 -16.57
N ASN A 93 -5.88 -9.34 -16.84
CA ASN A 93 -5.85 -10.60 -17.57
C ASN A 93 -6.51 -11.77 -16.80
N ALA A 94 -6.59 -11.68 -15.48
CA ALA A 94 -7.33 -12.62 -14.63
C ALA A 94 -8.84 -12.27 -14.52
N GLY A 95 -9.31 -11.27 -15.28
CA GLY A 95 -10.71 -10.85 -15.31
C GLY A 95 -11.12 -9.90 -14.18
N LYS A 96 -10.16 -9.36 -13.41
CA LYS A 96 -10.43 -8.37 -12.35
C LYS A 96 -10.26 -6.96 -12.87
N ARG A 97 -11.02 -6.00 -12.33
CA ARG A 97 -10.81 -4.57 -12.56
C ARG A 97 -9.99 -4.00 -11.41
N VAL A 98 -8.88 -3.34 -11.73
CA VAL A 98 -8.09 -2.64 -10.72
C VAL A 98 -8.69 -1.26 -10.46
N ALA A 99 -9.28 -1.09 -9.28
CA ALA A 99 -9.88 0.18 -8.89
C ALA A 99 -8.82 1.23 -8.53
N GLN A 100 -7.76 0.81 -7.84
CA GLN A 100 -6.68 1.68 -7.38
C GLN A 100 -5.41 0.86 -7.11
N VAL A 101 -4.26 1.48 -7.32
CA VAL A 101 -3.00 1.07 -6.69
C VAL A 101 -2.75 1.95 -5.47
N LEU A 102 -2.62 1.34 -4.30
CA LEU A 102 -2.33 2.00 -3.03
C LEU A 102 -0.88 1.73 -2.63
N ILE A 103 -0.03 2.75 -2.69
CA ILE A 103 1.36 2.66 -2.25
C ILE A 103 1.44 3.15 -0.80
N VAL A 104 1.95 2.32 0.09
CA VAL A 104 2.18 2.63 1.50
C VAL A 104 3.67 2.74 1.76
N ALA A 105 4.11 3.84 2.37
CA ALA A 105 5.53 4.07 2.68
C ALA A 105 5.72 4.89 3.96
N PRO A 106 6.89 4.86 4.62
CA PRO A 106 7.15 5.75 5.77
C PRO A 106 6.92 7.23 5.47
N SER A 107 7.29 7.69 4.28
CA SER A 107 7.08 9.04 3.76
C SER A 107 7.21 9.02 2.23
N PHE A 108 6.94 10.14 1.56
CA PHE A 108 7.21 10.33 0.13
C PHE A 108 7.96 11.64 -0.09
N SER A 109 8.86 11.69 -1.07
CA SER A 109 9.43 12.97 -1.52
C SER A 109 8.44 13.72 -2.42
N ASP A 110 8.57 15.05 -2.48
CA ASP A 110 7.73 15.88 -3.34
C ASP A 110 7.79 15.42 -4.82
N ASP A 111 8.99 15.15 -5.34
CA ASP A 111 9.18 14.60 -6.69
C ASP A 111 8.43 13.27 -6.92
N PHE A 112 8.35 12.42 -5.90
CA PHE A 112 7.64 11.14 -5.99
C PHE A 112 6.13 11.38 -6.05
N VAL A 113 5.61 12.27 -5.21
CA VAL A 113 4.20 12.66 -5.21
C VAL A 113 3.81 13.28 -6.54
N GLU A 114 4.57 14.24 -7.03
CA GLU A 114 4.33 14.91 -8.32
C GLU A 114 4.35 13.89 -9.47
N SER A 115 5.35 13.01 -9.50
CA SER A 115 5.44 11.96 -10.54
C SER A 115 4.26 10.98 -10.50
N ALA A 116 3.76 10.64 -9.30
CA ALA A 116 2.60 9.77 -9.14
C ALA A 116 1.29 10.43 -9.58
N GLU A 117 1.13 11.73 -9.29
CA GLU A 117 -0.05 12.50 -9.70
C GLU A 117 -0.10 12.74 -11.22
N MET A 118 1.06 12.76 -11.88
CA MET A 118 1.16 12.87 -13.34
C MET A 118 0.96 11.54 -14.09
N ASP A 119 0.89 10.38 -13.40
CA ASP A 119 0.67 9.09 -14.05
C ASP A 119 -0.79 8.95 -14.47
N THR A 120 -1.03 8.90 -15.78
CA THR A 120 -2.37 8.82 -16.37
C THR A 120 -2.78 7.39 -16.73
N GLU A 121 -1.87 6.42 -16.62
CA GLU A 121 -2.14 5.03 -17.00
C GLU A 121 -2.78 4.24 -15.85
N VAL A 122 -2.47 4.60 -14.60
CA VAL A 122 -2.92 3.86 -13.41
C VAL A 122 -3.38 4.82 -12.33
N ASN A 123 -4.54 4.56 -11.75
CA ASN A 123 -5.02 5.34 -10.61
C ASN A 123 -4.21 5.00 -9.36
N ILE A 124 -3.42 5.96 -8.86
CA ILE A 124 -2.51 5.74 -7.75
C ILE A 124 -2.88 6.60 -6.56
N SER A 125 -2.91 5.98 -5.39
CA SER A 125 -2.99 6.66 -4.10
C SER A 125 -1.74 6.38 -3.29
N LEU A 126 -1.24 7.41 -2.62
CA LEU A 126 -0.09 7.35 -1.73
C LEU A 126 -0.58 7.51 -0.30
N LEU A 127 -0.13 6.64 0.61
CA LEU A 127 -0.47 6.72 2.02
C LEU A 127 0.78 6.56 2.88
N GLU A 128 1.07 7.56 3.70
CA GLU A 128 2.16 7.45 4.66
C GLU A 128 1.81 6.47 5.78
N ALA A 129 2.80 5.72 6.26
CA ALA A 129 2.63 4.70 7.30
C ALA A 129 2.07 5.29 8.60
N ALA A 130 2.51 6.50 8.97
CA ALA A 130 1.95 7.25 10.09
C ALA A 130 0.46 7.57 9.88
N GLY A 131 0.07 7.87 8.63
CA GLY A 131 -1.32 8.08 8.25
C GLY A 131 -2.15 6.80 8.33
N LEU A 132 -1.62 5.66 7.89
CA LEU A 132 -2.29 4.37 8.03
C LEU A 132 -2.50 4.01 9.51
N LYS A 133 -1.50 4.24 10.36
CA LYS A 133 -1.61 4.04 11.81
C LYS A 133 -2.68 4.94 12.44
N LEU A 134 -2.73 6.22 12.04
CA LEU A 134 -3.75 7.17 12.49
C LEU A 134 -5.18 6.70 12.14
N ILE A 135 -5.35 6.17 10.93
CA ILE A 135 -6.63 5.60 10.46
C ILE A 135 -7.03 4.40 11.33
N LEU A 136 -6.10 3.48 11.60
CA LEU A 136 -6.35 2.33 12.47
C LEU A 136 -6.70 2.75 13.91
N ASP A 137 -6.00 3.72 14.47
CA ASP A 137 -6.26 4.21 15.83
C ASP A 137 -7.64 4.85 15.94
N ALA A 138 -8.02 5.66 14.94
CA ALA A 138 -9.36 6.23 14.86
C ALA A 138 -10.43 5.15 14.73
N PHE A 139 -10.21 4.14 13.87
CA PHE A 139 -11.11 2.99 13.72
C PHE A 139 -11.31 2.25 15.04
N ASN A 140 -10.23 1.88 15.72
CA ASN A 140 -10.27 1.14 16.99
C ASN A 140 -10.88 1.94 18.16
N SER A 141 -10.92 3.27 18.07
CA SER A 141 -11.56 4.12 19.10
C SER A 141 -13.10 4.10 19.05
N ARG A 142 -13.69 3.57 17.97
CA ARG A 142 -15.15 3.48 17.80
C ARG A 142 -15.67 2.14 18.31
N ILE A 143 -16.93 2.13 18.74
CA ILE A 143 -17.58 0.91 19.27
C ILE A 143 -17.98 -0.06 18.16
N HIS A 144 -18.40 0.46 17.00
CA HIS A 144 -18.81 -0.33 15.82
C HIS A 144 -18.34 0.34 14.52
N PRO A 145 -17.02 0.49 14.33
CA PRO A 145 -16.50 1.16 13.15
C PRO A 145 -16.84 0.37 11.89
N LYS A 146 -17.04 1.10 10.79
CA LYS A 146 -17.08 0.52 9.44
C LYS A 146 -16.07 1.27 8.60
N PHE A 147 -15.14 0.54 8.01
CA PHE A 147 -14.20 1.11 7.07
C PHE A 147 -14.61 0.74 5.65
N SER A 148 -14.47 1.69 4.72
CA SER A 148 -14.75 1.47 3.31
C SER A 148 -13.46 1.56 2.53
N ALA A 149 -13.12 0.51 1.77
CA ALA A 149 -11.95 0.48 0.89
C ALA A 149 -11.93 1.66 -0.11
N LYS A 150 -13.11 2.20 -0.47
CA LYS A 150 -13.26 3.39 -1.34
C LYS A 150 -12.61 4.65 -0.78
N LEU A 151 -12.32 4.70 0.52
CA LEU A 151 -11.58 5.81 1.12
C LEU A 151 -10.13 5.85 0.63
N PHE A 152 -9.61 4.74 0.10
CA PHE A 152 -8.27 4.65 -0.49
C PHE A 152 -8.23 4.91 -2.01
N THR A 153 -9.36 5.17 -2.66
CA THR A 153 -9.42 5.31 -4.14
C THR A 153 -9.50 6.77 -4.61
N LYS A 154 -8.94 7.72 -3.85
CA LYS A 154 -9.07 9.17 -4.11
C LYS A 154 -8.01 9.74 -5.05
N GLY A 155 -6.97 8.99 -5.36
CA GLY A 155 -5.82 9.49 -6.13
C GLY A 155 -4.88 10.36 -5.29
N GLY A 156 -3.61 10.43 -5.70
CA GLY A 156 -2.60 11.29 -5.09
C GLY A 156 -2.29 10.97 -3.63
N LEU A 157 -1.66 11.93 -2.93
CA LEU A 157 -1.32 11.78 -1.52
C LEU A 157 -2.56 11.90 -0.61
N LEU A 158 -2.93 10.78 0.00
CA LEU A 158 -4.13 10.67 0.83
C LEU A 158 -3.99 11.49 2.12
N LYS A 159 -5.02 12.28 2.42
CA LYS A 159 -5.12 13.04 3.67
C LYS A 159 -5.67 12.14 4.79
N ALA A 160 -4.79 11.35 5.41
CA ALA A 160 -5.17 10.39 6.46
C ALA A 160 -6.01 11.00 7.59
N GLY A 161 -5.73 12.24 8.00
CA GLY A 161 -6.53 12.94 9.02
C GLY A 161 -7.99 13.21 8.59
N LEU A 162 -8.25 13.39 7.29
CA LEU A 162 -9.63 13.49 6.77
C LEU A 162 -10.30 12.12 6.73
N ILE A 163 -9.56 11.07 6.35
CA ILE A 163 -10.09 9.69 6.37
C ILE A 163 -10.47 9.32 7.81
N ALA A 164 -9.56 9.48 8.77
CA ALA A 164 -9.77 9.17 10.18
C ALA A 164 -10.98 9.87 10.81
N LYS A 165 -11.24 11.14 10.43
CA LYS A 165 -12.43 11.88 10.90
C LYS A 165 -13.76 11.34 10.39
N ASN A 166 -13.73 10.62 9.27
CA ASN A 166 -14.93 10.08 8.59
C ASN A 166 -15.16 8.59 8.86
N ILE A 167 -14.40 8.00 9.80
CA ILE A 167 -14.64 6.65 10.36
C ILE A 167 -15.55 6.76 11.58
#